data_AF-A0A010QMK2-F1
#
_entry.id   AF-A0A010QMK2-F1
#
_cell.length_a   1.000
_cell.length_b   1.000
_cell.length_c   1.000
_cell.angle_alpha   90.00
_cell.angle_beta   90.00
_cell.angle_gamma   90.00
#
_symmetry.space_group_name_H-M   'P 1'
#
loop_
_entity.id
_entity.type
_entity.pdbx_description
1 polymer ?
#
loop_
_entity_poly.entity_id
_entity_poly.type
_entity_poly.pdbx_seq_one_letter_code
_entity_poly.pdbx_strand_id
1 'polypeptide(L)'
;MVTILPSLWPCPDLKKISLPSRDNLSSWLNMPLSNYLVQASIAVLLVIFGIQMQTTAAQATPLTCTNVDQPNPIFSQYPNNATGLLNVTMVIIPIPMTTARQIIPQQYGILEGAYRALMPNFPADMYPVVVQAGHDHDIRFQDFGIPDFSKSGFEFPFLDLLGDGKSSFRWAPEQLISASNPAAVTGSQAYGTEVHAATFAPECNAYSATAGGGTSFNGTAGAKYMSLEMKKSSCGGKAPPYTLAMFDTIINQPIFANGSTCDQQIRLFNTSVTTGAFEPVPVRGTLKSNLGPFQTDASFSDVAGFQAATPFIENNYLPCEMFRGYNPVKTT
;
A
#
# COMPACT_ATOMS: atom_id res chain seq x y z
N MET A 1 -12.89 -12.56 21.95
CA MET A 1 -13.65 -11.44 21.37
C MET A 1 -13.27 -10.17 22.10
N VAL A 2 -12.37 -9.36 21.54
CA VAL A 2 -12.03 -8.05 22.09
C VAL A 2 -12.85 -7.02 21.32
N THR A 3 -13.94 -6.56 21.91
CA THR A 3 -14.78 -5.50 21.36
C THR A 3 -14.18 -4.16 21.81
N ILE A 4 -13.49 -3.45 20.91
CA ILE A 4 -12.89 -2.14 21.23
C ILE A 4 -13.95 -1.04 20.98
N LEU A 5 -14.18 -0.21 22.01
CA LEU A 5 -15.16 0.89 22.02
C LEU A 5 -14.80 2.02 21.04
N PRO A 6 -15.81 2.77 20.52
CA PRO A 6 -15.58 3.89 19.61
C PRO A 6 -14.95 5.09 20.34
N SER A 7 -13.78 5.52 19.86
CA SER A 7 -13.07 6.71 20.35
C SER A 7 -13.80 8.01 19.99
N LEU A 8 -13.97 8.90 20.96
CA LEU A 8 -14.49 10.27 20.81
C LEU A 8 -13.35 11.21 20.41
N TRP A 9 -13.44 11.86 19.25
CA TRP A 9 -12.43 12.79 18.73
C TRP A 9 -12.91 14.24 18.90
N PRO A 10 -12.12 15.16 19.49
CA PRO A 10 -12.45 16.59 19.53
C PRO A 10 -12.00 17.33 18.26
N CYS A 11 -12.78 18.33 17.85
CA CYS A 11 -12.63 19.11 16.61
C CYS A 11 -11.68 20.32 16.76
N PRO A 12 -10.75 20.57 15.81
CA PRO A 12 -10.11 21.88 15.66
C PRO A 12 -10.69 22.68 14.48
N ASP A 13 -10.70 24.00 14.64
CA ASP A 13 -11.15 25.02 13.69
C ASP A 13 -10.07 25.29 12.61
N LEU A 14 -10.47 25.30 11.34
CA LEU A 14 -9.57 25.40 10.18
C LEU A 14 -9.69 26.78 9.53
N LYS A 15 -8.80 27.71 9.91
CA LYS A 15 -8.46 28.88 9.08
C LYS A 15 -6.96 29.10 9.02
N LYS A 16 -6.47 29.14 7.77
CA LYS A 16 -5.14 29.53 7.26
C LYS A 16 -4.04 28.47 7.36
N ILE A 17 -3.75 27.83 6.21
CA ILE A 17 -2.41 27.31 5.91
C ILE A 17 -2.05 27.75 4.49
N SER A 18 -0.93 28.45 4.36
CA SER A 18 -0.32 28.89 3.11
C SER A 18 0.50 27.76 2.47
N LEU A 19 0.42 27.63 1.15
CA LEU A 19 1.20 26.69 0.34
C LEU A 19 2.69 27.09 0.29
N PRO A 20 3.65 26.15 0.43
CA PRO A 20 5.04 26.38 0.06
C PRO A 20 5.30 26.05 -1.43
N SER A 21 6.31 26.72 -1.98
CA SER A 21 6.69 26.73 -3.39
C SER A 21 7.34 25.42 -3.88
N ARG A 22 7.09 25.10 -5.16
CA ARG A 22 7.79 24.09 -5.95
C ARG A 22 9.27 24.47 -6.09
N ASP A 23 10.18 23.73 -5.46
CA ASP A 23 11.58 23.58 -5.87
C ASP A 23 12.21 22.43 -5.06
N ASN A 24 12.24 21.20 -5.62
CA ASN A 24 13.24 20.16 -5.33
C ASN A 24 12.92 18.82 -6.03
N LEU A 25 13.15 18.75 -7.34
CA LEU A 25 13.16 17.47 -8.07
C LEU A 25 14.49 17.22 -8.83
N SER A 26 15.51 18.06 -8.68
CA SER A 26 16.70 18.03 -9.55
C SER A 26 17.97 17.41 -8.96
N SER A 27 17.99 16.93 -7.71
CA SER A 27 19.25 16.45 -7.09
C SER A 27 19.52 14.94 -7.16
N TRP A 28 18.64 14.12 -7.74
CA TRP A 28 18.75 12.65 -7.66
C TRP A 28 19.18 11.95 -8.96
N LEU A 29 19.40 12.69 -10.05
CA LEU A 29 19.78 12.14 -11.36
C LEU A 29 21.28 11.81 -11.52
N ASN A 30 22.10 11.98 -10.47
CA ASN A 30 23.53 11.69 -10.52
C ASN A 30 23.89 10.48 -9.67
N MET A 31 23.59 9.27 -10.16
CA MET A 31 24.15 8.02 -9.63
C MET A 31 25.02 7.32 -10.68
N PRO A 32 26.15 6.70 -10.28
CA PRO A 32 27.04 6.01 -11.21
C PRO A 32 26.39 4.76 -11.80
N LEU A 33 26.32 4.72 -13.13
CA LEU A 33 25.73 3.69 -14.00
C LEU A 33 26.15 2.23 -13.68
N SER A 34 27.29 2.06 -13.01
CA SER A 34 27.94 0.77 -12.77
C SER A 34 27.21 -0.15 -11.80
N ASN A 35 26.42 0.38 -10.86
CA ASN A 35 25.69 -0.44 -9.89
C ASN A 35 24.33 -0.94 -10.40
N TYR A 36 23.74 -0.25 -11.39
CA TYR A 36 22.46 -0.65 -12.01
C TYR A 36 22.58 -1.95 -12.83
N LEU A 37 23.71 -2.13 -13.54
CA LEU A 37 23.86 -3.24 -14.49
C LEU A 37 24.03 -4.60 -13.80
N VAL A 38 24.66 -4.64 -12.62
CA VAL A 38 24.89 -5.90 -11.90
C VAL A 38 23.61 -6.38 -11.19
N GLN A 39 22.77 -5.47 -10.70
CA GLN A 39 21.50 -5.84 -10.03
C GLN A 39 20.37 -6.19 -11.01
N ALA A 40 20.29 -5.51 -12.16
CA ALA A 40 19.34 -5.87 -13.22
C ALA A 40 19.58 -7.30 -13.77
N SER A 41 20.83 -7.78 -13.72
CA SER A 41 21.22 -9.11 -14.22
C SER A 41 20.67 -10.26 -13.35
N ILE A 42 20.49 -10.05 -12.04
CA ILE A 42 20.01 -11.10 -11.12
C ILE A 42 18.48 -11.23 -11.18
N ALA A 43 17.76 -10.11 -11.34
CA ALA A 43 16.30 -10.11 -11.52
C ALA A 43 15.88 -10.82 -12.82
N VAL A 44 16.63 -10.64 -13.91
CA VAL A 44 16.37 -11.30 -15.20
C VAL A 44 16.59 -12.82 -15.11
N LEU A 45 17.61 -13.28 -14.38
CA LEU A 45 17.90 -14.71 -14.25
C LEU A 45 16.85 -15.47 -13.41
N LEU A 46 16.31 -14.87 -12.35
CA LEU A 46 15.25 -15.52 -11.54
C LEU A 46 13.90 -15.59 -12.27
N VAL A 47 13.58 -14.60 -13.10
CA VAL A 47 12.38 -14.64 -13.96
C VAL A 47 12.53 -15.72 -15.05
N ILE A 48 13.71 -15.89 -15.66
CA ILE A 48 13.92 -16.90 -16.71
C ILE A 48 13.81 -18.33 -16.17
N PHE A 49 14.30 -18.62 -14.96
CA PHE A 49 14.20 -19.98 -14.37
C PHE A 49 12.78 -20.32 -13.87
N GLY A 50 11.96 -19.33 -13.50
CA GLY A 50 10.56 -19.55 -13.12
C GLY A 50 9.64 -19.97 -14.28
N ILE A 51 9.99 -19.61 -15.52
CA ILE A 51 9.18 -19.88 -16.71
C ILE A 51 9.31 -21.34 -17.19
N GLN A 52 10.37 -22.06 -16.81
CA GLN A 52 10.62 -23.43 -17.28
C GLN A 52 9.92 -24.55 -16.50
N MET A 53 9.19 -24.24 -15.42
CA MET A 53 8.44 -25.23 -14.62
C MET A 53 6.91 -25.02 -14.68
N GLN A 54 6.35 -24.61 -15.81
CA GLN A 54 4.90 -24.68 -16.01
C GLN A 54 4.49 -26.08 -16.47
N THR A 55 4.23 -26.96 -15.50
CA THR A 55 3.41 -28.15 -15.73
C THR A 55 2.05 -27.71 -16.24
N THR A 56 1.55 -28.39 -17.28
CA THR A 56 0.25 -28.22 -17.91
C THR A 56 -0.90 -28.37 -16.91
N ALA A 57 -1.20 -27.32 -16.16
CA ALA A 57 -2.49 -27.17 -15.49
C ALA A 57 -3.49 -26.68 -16.55
N ALA A 58 -4.66 -27.31 -16.60
CA ALA A 58 -5.74 -26.96 -17.53
C ALA A 58 -5.97 -25.43 -17.51
N GLN A 59 -5.70 -24.77 -18.64
CA GLN A 59 -6.04 -23.37 -18.85
C GLN A 59 -7.56 -23.27 -18.86
N ALA A 60 -8.15 -22.99 -17.70
CA ALA A 60 -9.49 -22.44 -17.66
C ALA A 60 -9.52 -21.22 -18.58
N THR A 61 -10.49 -21.16 -19.48
CA THR A 61 -10.72 -19.97 -20.32
C THR A 61 -10.71 -18.75 -19.41
N PRO A 62 -9.78 -17.79 -19.61
CA PRO A 62 -9.74 -16.60 -18.78
C PRO A 62 -11.10 -15.92 -18.88
N LEU A 63 -11.76 -15.71 -17.74
CA LEU A 63 -12.93 -14.85 -17.68
C LEU A 63 -12.57 -13.54 -18.37
N THR A 64 -13.37 -13.13 -19.35
CA THR A 64 -13.19 -11.85 -20.04
C THR A 64 -13.44 -10.74 -19.02
N CYS A 65 -12.40 -10.32 -18.34
CA CYS A 65 -12.49 -9.26 -17.35
C CYS A 65 -12.61 -7.91 -18.05
N THR A 66 -13.70 -7.21 -17.77
CA THR A 66 -13.81 -5.78 -18.08
C THR A 66 -13.30 -5.01 -16.87
N ASN A 67 -12.00 -4.71 -16.85
CA ASN A 67 -11.42 -3.79 -15.89
C ASN A 67 -11.98 -2.37 -16.17
N VAL A 68 -12.40 -1.65 -15.12
CA VAL A 68 -12.88 -0.26 -15.24
C VAL A 68 -11.82 0.77 -14.86
N ASP A 69 -10.61 0.32 -14.52
CA ASP A 69 -9.49 1.18 -14.20
C ASP A 69 -9.01 1.98 -15.41
N GLN A 70 -8.39 3.13 -15.11
CA GLN A 70 -7.74 3.96 -16.12
C GLN A 70 -6.40 3.33 -16.52
N PRO A 71 -5.88 3.60 -17.73
CA PRO A 71 -4.53 3.16 -18.09
C PRO A 71 -3.46 3.86 -17.24
N ASN A 72 -2.25 3.29 -17.19
CA ASN A 72 -1.08 3.89 -16.53
C ASN A 72 -0.66 5.17 -17.28
N PRO A 73 -0.81 6.37 -16.67
CA PRO A 73 -0.59 7.63 -17.37
C PRO A 73 0.89 8.06 -17.40
N ILE A 74 1.78 7.33 -16.73
CA ILE A 74 3.18 7.74 -16.51
C ILE A 74 4.22 6.82 -17.14
N PHE A 75 3.82 5.70 -17.76
CA PHE A 75 4.76 4.75 -18.36
C PHE A 75 5.77 5.41 -19.31
N SER A 76 5.30 6.26 -20.23
CA SER A 76 6.17 6.95 -21.19
C SER A 76 7.11 7.99 -20.56
N GLN A 77 6.81 8.43 -19.33
CA GLN A 77 7.60 9.44 -18.61
C GLN A 77 8.75 8.80 -17.82
N TYR A 78 8.62 7.51 -17.47
CA TYR A 78 9.60 6.76 -16.68
C TYR A 78 9.98 5.43 -17.36
N PRO A 79 10.56 5.46 -18.57
CA PRO A 79 10.81 4.25 -19.37
C PRO A 79 11.80 3.26 -18.75
N ASN A 80 12.58 3.70 -17.75
CA ASN A 80 13.58 2.91 -17.05
C ASN A 80 13.15 2.49 -15.63
N ASN A 81 11.89 2.70 -15.26
CA ASN A 81 11.35 2.29 -13.98
C ASN A 81 10.14 1.38 -14.19
N ALA A 82 9.90 0.49 -13.24
CA ALA A 82 8.62 -0.21 -13.19
C ALA A 82 7.55 0.83 -12.83
N THR A 83 6.47 0.88 -13.60
CA THR A 83 5.34 1.78 -13.35
C THR A 83 4.04 1.02 -13.50
N GLY A 84 3.00 1.49 -12.83
CA GLY A 84 1.66 0.97 -13.00
C GLY A 84 0.63 1.91 -12.41
N LEU A 85 -0.61 1.45 -12.40
CA LEU A 85 -1.70 2.08 -11.67
C LEU A 85 -2.15 1.15 -10.55
N LEU A 86 -2.33 1.68 -9.35
CA LEU A 86 -2.95 0.94 -8.25
C LEU A 86 -4.23 1.65 -7.84
N ASN A 87 -5.37 1.07 -8.20
CA ASN A 87 -6.67 1.44 -7.66
C ASN A 87 -6.89 0.72 -6.33
N VAL A 88 -7.07 1.48 -5.25
CA VAL A 88 -6.93 0.95 -3.90
C VAL A 88 -7.90 1.60 -2.94
N THR A 89 -8.35 0.81 -1.97
CA THR A 89 -8.87 1.30 -0.70
C THR A 89 -7.72 1.33 0.31
N MET A 90 -7.37 2.53 0.78
CA MET A 90 -6.38 2.74 1.84
C MET A 90 -7.09 3.21 3.10
N VAL A 91 -6.86 2.56 4.24
CA VAL A 91 -7.43 2.98 5.53
C VAL A 91 -6.39 2.95 6.64
N ILE A 92 -6.57 3.81 7.64
CA ILE A 92 -5.78 3.79 8.88
C ILE A 92 -6.63 3.23 10.01
N ILE A 93 -6.06 2.27 10.72
CA ILE A 93 -6.63 1.58 11.87
C ILE A 93 -5.82 1.95 13.12
N PRO A 94 -6.39 2.68 14.09
CA PRO A 94 -5.76 2.85 15.38
C PRO A 94 -5.81 1.53 16.17
N ILE A 95 -4.64 1.02 16.55
CA ILE A 95 -4.51 -0.10 17.49
C ILE A 95 -3.81 0.37 18.76
N PRO A 96 -4.05 -0.25 19.92
CA PRO A 96 -3.29 0.08 21.13
C PRO A 96 -1.78 -0.06 20.89
N MET A 97 -0.99 0.88 21.40
CA MET A 97 0.47 0.84 21.31
C MET A 97 1.03 -0.47 21.90
N THR A 98 0.40 -1.00 22.94
CA THR A 98 0.73 -2.30 23.52
C THR A 98 0.55 -3.45 22.52
N THR A 99 -0.53 -3.44 21.74
CA THR A 99 -0.76 -4.40 20.66
C THR A 99 0.28 -4.24 19.55
N ALA A 100 0.58 -3.01 19.14
CA ALA A 100 1.62 -2.75 18.14
C ALA A 100 2.97 -3.33 18.58
N ARG A 101 3.35 -3.16 19.86
CA ARG A 101 4.60 -3.70 20.42
C ARG A 101 4.62 -5.21 20.60
N GLN A 102 3.47 -5.87 20.72
CA GLN A 102 3.39 -7.33 20.72
C GLN A 102 3.59 -7.92 19.33
N ILE A 103 3.24 -7.15 18.30
CA ILE A 103 3.16 -7.58 16.91
C ILE A 103 4.43 -7.25 16.13
N ILE A 104 4.92 -6.01 16.27
CA ILE A 104 6.09 -5.53 15.55
C ILE A 104 7.35 -6.16 16.17
N PRO A 105 8.27 -6.71 15.37
CA PRO A 105 9.51 -7.28 15.87
C PRO A 105 10.28 -6.30 16.76
N GLN A 106 10.73 -6.76 17.93
CA GLN A 106 11.27 -5.89 18.99
C GLN A 106 12.51 -5.11 18.58
N GLN A 107 13.25 -5.59 17.58
CA GLN A 107 14.42 -4.89 17.05
C GLN A 107 14.07 -3.58 16.31
N TYR A 108 12.80 -3.39 15.90
CA TYR A 108 12.37 -2.19 15.20
C TYR A 108 11.80 -1.15 16.18
N GLY A 109 12.40 0.03 16.19
CA GLY A 109 11.84 1.17 16.91
C GLY A 109 10.51 1.61 16.30
N ILE A 110 9.65 2.25 17.10
CA ILE A 110 8.46 2.95 16.58
C ILE A 110 8.76 4.44 16.75
N LEU A 111 8.73 5.18 15.64
CA LEU A 111 8.97 6.61 15.59
C LEU A 111 7.70 7.38 15.96
N GLU A 112 7.30 7.29 17.24
CA GLU A 112 6.07 7.92 17.72
C GLU A 112 6.03 9.44 17.50
N GLY A 113 7.16 10.11 17.70
CA GLY A 113 7.29 11.54 17.40
C GLY A 113 6.96 11.87 15.93
N ALA A 114 7.33 11.00 14.98
CA ALA A 114 7.10 11.22 13.56
C ALA A 114 5.60 11.16 13.20
N TYR A 115 4.89 10.11 13.63
CA TYR A 115 3.47 10.01 13.29
C TYR A 115 2.60 10.99 14.09
N ARG A 116 2.99 11.36 15.31
CA ARG A 116 2.28 12.42 16.07
C ARG A 116 2.50 13.80 15.45
N ALA A 117 3.68 14.08 14.90
CA ALA A 117 3.92 15.31 14.15
C ALA A 117 3.06 15.37 12.87
N LEU A 118 2.90 14.24 12.18
CA LEU A 118 2.07 14.14 10.98
C LEU A 118 0.57 14.19 11.30
N MET A 119 0.14 13.50 12.36
CA MET A 119 -1.26 13.36 12.77
C MET A 119 -1.41 13.80 14.24
N PRO A 120 -1.41 15.13 14.53
CA PRO A 120 -1.40 15.64 15.90
C PRO A 120 -2.64 15.27 16.71
N ASN A 121 -3.76 15.00 16.04
CA ASN A 121 -5.02 14.56 16.66
C ASN A 121 -5.18 13.03 16.68
N PHE A 122 -4.13 12.28 16.32
CA PHE A 122 -4.19 10.81 16.40
C PHE A 122 -4.41 10.39 17.86
N PRO A 123 -5.28 9.39 18.13
CA PRO A 123 -5.63 9.04 19.50
C PRO A 123 -4.39 8.75 20.37
N ALA A 124 -4.47 9.17 21.64
CA ALA A 124 -3.44 8.86 22.63
C ALA A 124 -3.27 7.34 22.80
N ASP A 125 -2.05 6.91 23.11
CA ASP A 125 -1.69 5.49 23.33
C ASP A 125 -2.05 4.53 22.17
N MET A 126 -2.26 5.06 20.96
CA MET A 126 -2.53 4.28 19.76
C MET A 126 -1.38 4.39 18.75
N TYR A 127 -1.28 3.37 17.91
CA TYR A 127 -0.38 3.26 16.77
C TYR A 127 -1.20 3.14 15.46
N PRO A 128 -0.81 3.82 14.36
CA PRO A 128 -1.50 3.75 13.08
C PRO A 128 -1.07 2.52 12.27
N VAL A 129 -1.96 1.55 12.09
CA VAL A 129 -1.80 0.49 11.07
C VAL A 129 -2.45 0.95 9.77
N VAL A 130 -1.78 0.74 8.65
CA VAL A 130 -2.34 1.00 7.32
C VAL A 130 -2.83 -0.31 6.73
N VAL A 131 -3.96 -0.26 6.04
CA VAL A 131 -4.37 -1.32 5.13
C VAL A 131 -4.40 -0.77 3.72
N GLN A 132 -3.81 -1.52 2.80
CA GLN A 132 -4.00 -1.33 1.37
C GLN A 132 -4.71 -2.58 0.84
N ALA A 133 -5.81 -2.38 0.12
CA ALA A 133 -6.56 -3.44 -0.55
C ALA A 133 -7.03 -2.93 -1.92
N GLY A 134 -6.54 -3.53 -3.00
CA GLY A 134 -6.73 -2.95 -4.32
C GLY A 134 -6.30 -3.84 -5.46
N HIS A 135 -6.31 -3.25 -6.65
CA HIS A 135 -6.02 -3.85 -7.93
C HIS A 135 -4.87 -3.09 -8.60
N ASP A 136 -3.76 -3.77 -8.81
CA ASP A 136 -2.62 -3.30 -9.58
C ASP A 136 -2.88 -3.61 -11.07
N HIS A 137 -2.78 -2.58 -11.92
CA HIS A 137 -3.13 -2.61 -13.34
C HIS A 137 -2.07 -1.92 -14.20
N ASP A 138 -1.95 -2.38 -15.45
CA ASP A 138 -1.11 -1.79 -16.50
C ASP A 138 0.34 -1.56 -16.04
N ILE A 139 0.86 -2.60 -15.36
CA ILE A 139 2.20 -2.61 -14.79
C ILE A 139 3.20 -2.92 -15.89
N ARG A 140 4.14 -2.00 -16.09
CA ARG A 140 5.11 -2.06 -17.18
C ARG A 140 6.50 -1.70 -16.72
N PHE A 141 7.47 -2.37 -17.31
CA PHE A 141 8.89 -2.04 -17.26
C PHE A 141 9.48 -2.32 -18.63
N GLN A 142 9.88 -1.26 -19.36
CA GLN A 142 10.29 -1.38 -20.76
C GLN A 142 9.23 -2.16 -21.56
N ASP A 143 9.63 -3.17 -22.34
CA ASP A 143 8.73 -4.00 -23.14
C ASP A 143 8.05 -5.13 -22.35
N PHE A 144 8.32 -5.24 -21.04
CA PHE A 144 7.73 -6.24 -20.16
C PHE A 144 6.50 -5.69 -19.45
N GLY A 145 5.43 -6.49 -19.43
CA GLY A 145 4.23 -6.24 -18.63
C GLY A 145 4.06 -7.30 -17.56
N ILE A 146 3.63 -6.90 -16.37
CA ILE A 146 3.12 -7.83 -15.36
C ILE A 146 1.59 -7.84 -15.52
N PRO A 147 0.95 -9.02 -15.61
CA PRO A 147 -0.51 -9.09 -15.68
C PRO A 147 -1.16 -8.37 -14.50
N ASP A 148 -2.39 -7.91 -14.68
CA ASP A 148 -3.13 -7.30 -13.57
C ASP A 148 -3.30 -8.29 -12.42
N PHE A 149 -3.33 -7.77 -11.19
CA PHE A 149 -3.58 -8.58 -10.00
C PHE A 149 -4.15 -7.74 -8.87
N SER A 150 -4.79 -8.42 -7.92
CA SER A 150 -5.29 -7.79 -6.70
C SER A 150 -4.40 -8.19 -5.52
N LYS A 151 -4.26 -7.28 -4.57
CA LYS A 151 -3.54 -7.53 -3.32
C LYS A 151 -4.23 -6.87 -2.14
N SER A 152 -4.04 -7.45 -0.96
CA SER A 152 -4.42 -6.80 0.29
C SER A 152 -3.59 -7.26 1.48
N GLY A 153 -3.35 -6.35 2.42
CA GLY A 153 -2.57 -6.68 3.61
C GLY A 153 -2.50 -5.52 4.60
N PHE A 154 -1.90 -5.83 5.76
CA PHE A 154 -1.59 -4.84 6.79
C PHE A 154 -0.17 -4.31 6.61
N GLU A 155 0.01 -3.02 6.84
CA GLU A 155 1.30 -2.34 6.84
C GLU A 155 1.47 -1.54 8.13
N PHE A 156 2.68 -1.58 8.67
CA PHE A 156 3.04 -0.97 9.94
C PHE A 156 4.07 0.15 9.66
N PRO A 157 3.62 1.40 9.46
CA PRO A 157 4.48 2.56 9.16
C PRO A 157 5.27 3.10 10.36
N PHE A 158 6.17 4.05 10.09
CA PHE A 158 6.96 4.77 11.10
C PHE A 158 7.86 3.85 11.93
N LEU A 159 8.40 2.80 11.31
CA LEU A 159 9.37 1.94 11.97
C LEU A 159 10.79 2.44 11.74
N ASP A 160 11.58 2.43 12.80
CA ASP A 160 13.01 2.69 12.77
C ASP A 160 13.75 1.38 12.51
N LEU A 161 13.80 1.01 11.24
CA LEU A 161 14.53 -0.19 10.80
C LEU A 161 16.04 -0.05 10.99
N LEU A 162 16.58 1.17 10.87
CA LEU A 162 18.02 1.45 10.84
C LEU A 162 18.60 1.88 12.20
N GLY A 163 17.78 2.00 13.23
CA GLY A 163 18.16 2.44 14.57
C GLY A 163 18.66 3.89 14.60
N ASP A 164 18.22 4.75 13.68
CA ASP A 164 18.72 6.11 13.52
C ASP A 164 17.80 7.20 14.07
N GLY A 165 16.64 6.80 14.59
CA GLY A 165 15.66 7.66 15.22
C GLY A 165 14.90 8.60 14.27
N LYS A 166 15.05 8.47 12.95
CA LYS A 166 14.44 9.43 11.99
C LYS A 166 13.94 8.81 10.68
N SER A 167 14.57 7.75 10.19
CA SER A 167 14.22 7.14 8.90
C SER A 167 12.99 6.25 9.07
N SER A 168 11.85 6.66 8.49
CA SER A 168 10.58 5.94 8.65
C SER A 168 10.39 4.90 7.55
N PHE A 169 10.14 3.67 7.96
CA PHE A 169 9.82 2.54 7.08
C PHE A 169 8.43 1.97 7.36
N ARG A 170 7.88 1.26 6.38
CA ARG A 170 6.66 0.44 6.49
C ARG A 170 7.00 -1.03 6.47
N TRP A 171 6.62 -1.75 7.52
CA TRP A 171 6.72 -3.20 7.54
C TRP A 171 5.44 -3.84 6.99
N ALA A 172 5.58 -4.72 6.01
CA ALA A 172 4.48 -5.43 5.35
C ALA A 172 4.72 -6.95 5.46
N PRO A 173 4.36 -7.59 6.58
CA PRO A 173 4.75 -8.97 6.86
C PRO A 173 3.97 -10.04 6.11
N GLU A 174 2.68 -9.79 5.84
CA GLU A 174 1.78 -10.80 5.29
C GLU A 174 0.76 -10.15 4.34
N GLN A 175 0.53 -10.79 3.18
CA GLN A 175 -0.36 -10.28 2.13
C GLN A 175 -1.12 -11.41 1.43
N LEU A 176 -2.32 -11.07 0.95
CA LEU A 176 -3.01 -11.82 -0.10
C LEU A 176 -2.62 -11.24 -1.46
N ILE A 177 -2.32 -12.08 -2.45
CA ILE A 177 -2.04 -11.69 -3.84
C ILE A 177 -2.74 -12.64 -4.79
N SER A 178 -3.26 -12.17 -5.93
CA SER A 178 -4.00 -13.02 -6.87
C SER A 178 -3.19 -14.25 -7.26
N ALA A 179 -3.78 -15.44 -7.05
CA ALA A 179 -3.16 -16.72 -7.37
C ALA A 179 -2.85 -16.87 -8.87
N SER A 180 -3.57 -16.15 -9.72
CA SER A 180 -3.35 -16.08 -11.16
C SER A 180 -2.07 -15.32 -11.55
N ASN A 181 -1.41 -14.63 -10.62
CA ASN A 181 -0.20 -13.85 -10.89
C ASN A 181 1.03 -14.36 -10.10
N PRO A 182 1.69 -15.42 -10.60
CA PRO A 182 2.86 -15.98 -9.91
C PRO A 182 4.05 -15.00 -9.85
N ALA A 183 4.17 -14.08 -10.80
CA ALA A 183 5.22 -13.06 -10.78
C ALA A 183 5.05 -12.10 -9.60
N ALA A 184 3.82 -11.63 -9.34
CA ALA A 184 3.52 -10.79 -8.19
C ALA A 184 3.71 -11.53 -6.85
N VAL A 185 3.27 -12.79 -6.79
CA VAL A 185 3.46 -13.65 -5.60
C VAL A 185 4.95 -13.81 -5.26
N THR A 186 5.75 -14.25 -6.24
CA THR A 186 7.19 -14.47 -6.05
C THR A 186 7.96 -13.18 -5.82
N GLY A 187 7.58 -12.09 -6.49
CA GLY A 187 8.15 -10.77 -6.28
C GLY A 187 7.99 -10.28 -4.84
N SER A 188 6.79 -10.39 -4.26
CA SER A 188 6.56 -9.99 -2.86
C SER A 188 7.27 -10.92 -1.87
N GLN A 189 7.28 -12.25 -2.12
CA GLN A 189 8.01 -13.22 -1.29
C GLN A 189 9.52 -12.96 -1.24
N ALA A 190 10.11 -12.40 -2.30
CA ALA A 190 11.54 -12.10 -2.36
C ALA A 190 11.97 -11.01 -1.35
N TYR A 191 11.04 -10.19 -0.86
CA TYR A 191 11.28 -9.23 0.24
C TYR A 191 11.12 -9.86 1.63
N GLY A 192 10.72 -11.13 1.71
CA GLY A 192 10.42 -11.85 2.95
C GLY A 192 8.96 -11.73 3.41
N THR A 193 8.07 -11.19 2.58
CA THR A 193 6.64 -11.15 2.88
C THR A 193 6.05 -12.56 2.82
N GLU A 194 5.25 -12.93 3.83
CA GLU A 194 4.41 -14.12 3.75
C GLU A 194 3.25 -13.86 2.78
N VAL A 195 3.23 -14.55 1.65
CA VAL A 195 2.21 -14.35 0.62
C VAL A 195 1.30 -15.56 0.54
N HIS A 196 0.00 -15.31 0.62
CA HIS A 196 -1.02 -16.30 0.34
C HIS A 196 -1.61 -16.05 -1.05
N ALA A 197 -1.45 -17.02 -1.94
CA ALA A 197 -2.06 -17.00 -3.27
C ALA A 197 -3.59 -17.09 -3.13
N ALA A 198 -4.29 -16.02 -3.52
CA ALA A 198 -5.68 -15.76 -3.17
C ALA A 198 -6.59 -15.59 -4.38
N THR A 199 -7.89 -15.73 -4.15
CA THR A 199 -8.97 -15.29 -5.05
C THR A 199 -9.61 -14.02 -4.51
N PHE A 200 -10.12 -13.16 -5.39
CA PHE A 200 -10.69 -11.87 -5.01
C PHE A 200 -12.10 -11.66 -5.55
N ALA A 201 -12.89 -10.89 -4.80
CA ALA A 201 -14.21 -10.43 -5.19
C ALA A 201 -14.34 -8.91 -4.89
N PRO A 202 -14.46 -8.06 -5.94
CA PRO A 202 -14.36 -8.42 -7.35
C PRO A 202 -12.97 -8.91 -7.76
N GLU A 203 -12.90 -9.72 -8.81
CA GLU A 203 -11.65 -10.34 -9.27
C GLU A 203 -10.72 -9.34 -9.96
N CYS A 204 -11.30 -8.48 -10.80
CA CYS A 204 -10.59 -7.61 -11.75
C CYS A 204 -10.81 -6.11 -11.50
N ASN A 205 -11.19 -5.74 -10.29
CA ASN A 205 -11.42 -4.33 -9.91
C ASN A 205 -11.02 -4.13 -8.44
N ALA A 206 -10.71 -2.89 -8.06
CA ALA A 206 -10.33 -2.57 -6.68
C ALA A 206 -11.46 -2.73 -5.65
N TYR A 207 -12.72 -2.68 -6.09
CA TYR A 207 -13.92 -2.87 -5.28
C TYR A 207 -15.17 -2.89 -6.18
N SER A 208 -16.27 -3.45 -5.66
CA SER A 208 -17.58 -3.45 -6.34
C SER A 208 -18.60 -2.64 -5.54
N ALA A 209 -19.54 -1.98 -6.23
CA ALA A 209 -20.66 -1.32 -5.56
C ALA A 209 -21.53 -2.33 -4.80
N THR A 210 -22.01 -1.95 -3.62
CA THR A 210 -22.98 -2.74 -2.84
C THR A 210 -24.39 -2.16 -3.01
N ALA A 211 -25.41 -3.00 -2.83
CA ALA A 211 -26.81 -2.56 -2.90
C ALA A 211 -27.15 -1.42 -1.92
N GLY A 212 -26.40 -1.30 -0.83
CA GLY A 212 -26.54 -0.24 0.18
C GLY A 212 -25.80 1.07 -0.13
N GLY A 213 -25.36 1.28 -1.38
CA GLY A 213 -24.66 2.49 -1.82
C GLY A 213 -23.22 2.61 -1.30
N GLY A 214 -22.62 1.49 -0.88
CA GLY A 214 -21.22 1.39 -0.49
C GLY A 214 -20.38 0.67 -1.52
N THR A 215 -19.18 0.27 -1.12
CA THR A 215 -18.25 -0.55 -1.91
C THR A 215 -17.73 -1.70 -1.07
N SER A 216 -17.38 -2.82 -1.72
CA SER A 216 -16.84 -4.01 -1.07
C SER A 216 -15.63 -4.57 -1.79
N PHE A 217 -14.69 -5.12 -1.03
CA PHE A 217 -13.54 -5.88 -1.52
C PHE A 217 -13.29 -7.07 -0.61
N ASN A 218 -13.09 -8.25 -1.17
CA ASN A 218 -12.82 -9.47 -0.42
C ASN A 218 -11.68 -10.25 -1.07
N GLY A 219 -10.74 -10.73 -0.28
CA GLY A 219 -9.69 -11.67 -0.68
C GLY A 219 -9.71 -12.91 0.21
N THR A 220 -9.51 -14.08 -0.38
CA THR A 220 -9.48 -15.36 0.36
C THR A 220 -8.40 -16.30 -0.17
N ALA A 221 -7.71 -16.99 0.74
CA ALA A 221 -6.74 -18.05 0.46
C ALA A 221 -6.86 -19.16 1.51
N GLY A 222 -7.59 -20.23 1.19
CA GLY A 222 -7.93 -21.26 2.17
C GLY A 222 -8.70 -20.67 3.37
N ALA A 223 -8.13 -20.78 4.57
CA ALA A 223 -8.71 -20.19 5.78
C ALA A 223 -8.37 -18.71 5.98
N LYS A 224 -7.41 -18.16 5.22
CA LYS A 224 -6.97 -16.77 5.34
C LYS A 224 -7.89 -15.85 4.54
N TYR A 225 -8.23 -14.68 5.09
CA TYR A 225 -9.10 -13.72 4.43
C TYR A 225 -8.85 -12.27 4.85
N MET A 226 -9.28 -11.36 3.98
CA MET A 226 -9.48 -9.94 4.28
C MET A 226 -10.74 -9.46 3.55
N SER A 227 -11.59 -8.72 4.27
CA SER A 227 -12.86 -8.20 3.79
C SER A 227 -13.02 -6.75 4.21
N LEU A 228 -13.36 -5.90 3.25
CA LEU A 228 -13.60 -4.48 3.43
C LEU A 228 -15.01 -4.14 2.93
N GLU A 229 -15.75 -3.41 3.75
CA GLU A 229 -17.02 -2.78 3.36
C GLU A 229 -16.96 -1.29 3.70
N MET A 230 -17.07 -0.44 2.67
CA MET A 230 -16.84 1.00 2.77
C MET A 230 -18.04 1.79 2.28
N LYS A 231 -18.20 3.00 2.81
CA LYS A 231 -19.14 4.02 2.34
C LYS A 231 -18.43 5.35 2.21
N LYS A 232 -18.91 6.20 1.31
CA LYS A 232 -18.40 7.58 1.21
C LYS A 232 -18.59 8.30 2.55
N SER A 233 -17.51 8.89 3.07
CA SER A 233 -17.49 9.49 4.41
C SER A 233 -18.39 10.73 4.56
N SER A 234 -18.90 11.28 3.45
CA SER A 234 -19.89 12.37 3.46
C SER A 234 -21.27 11.94 3.99
N CYS A 235 -21.54 10.63 4.10
CA CYS A 235 -22.74 10.12 4.75
C CYS A 235 -22.65 10.34 6.27
N GLY A 236 -23.23 11.44 6.78
CA GLY A 236 -23.35 11.75 8.21
C GLY A 236 -22.65 13.02 8.69
N GLY A 237 -22.12 13.86 7.77
CA GLY A 237 -21.65 15.21 8.08
C GLY A 237 -20.33 15.32 8.86
N LYS A 238 -19.61 14.21 9.07
CA LYS A 238 -18.29 14.23 9.72
C LYS A 238 -17.18 14.35 8.67
N ALA A 239 -16.27 15.29 8.86
CA ALA A 239 -15.06 15.38 8.04
C ALA A 239 -14.21 14.11 8.20
N PRO A 240 -13.50 13.66 7.15
CA PRO A 240 -12.56 12.55 7.26
C PRO A 240 -11.49 12.86 8.33
N PRO A 241 -11.12 11.90 9.21
CA PRO A 241 -10.14 12.12 10.26
C PRO A 241 -8.70 12.27 9.74
N TYR A 242 -8.46 11.89 8.49
CA TYR A 242 -7.15 11.88 7.84
C TYR A 242 -7.22 12.66 6.53
N THR A 243 -6.16 13.40 6.23
CA THR A 243 -6.02 14.10 4.94
C THR A 243 -5.31 13.23 3.93
N LEU A 244 -5.49 13.54 2.64
CA LEU A 244 -4.74 12.86 1.58
C LEU A 244 -3.23 13.06 1.73
N ALA A 245 -2.78 14.24 2.18
CA ALA A 245 -1.37 14.52 2.42
C ALA A 245 -0.76 13.66 3.55
N MET A 246 -1.56 13.26 4.55
CA MET A 246 -1.13 12.29 5.56
C MET A 246 -0.90 10.92 4.92
N PHE A 247 -1.84 10.46 4.07
CA PHE A 247 -1.66 9.21 3.32
C PHE A 247 -0.46 9.27 2.38
N ASP A 248 -0.29 10.34 1.61
CA ASP A 248 0.87 10.55 0.73
C ASP A 248 2.20 10.40 1.49
N THR A 249 2.31 11.01 2.67
CA THR A 249 3.51 10.89 3.52
C THR A 249 3.72 9.47 4.04
N ILE A 250 2.65 8.77 4.45
CA ILE A 250 2.74 7.41 4.99
C ILE A 250 3.05 6.40 3.88
N ILE A 251 2.27 6.45 2.80
CA ILE A 251 2.28 5.51 1.69
C ILE A 251 3.54 5.65 0.83
N ASN A 252 4.29 6.76 0.94
CA ASN A 252 5.58 6.92 0.26
C ASN A 252 6.80 6.59 1.15
N GLN A 253 6.60 5.98 2.32
CA GLN A 253 7.68 5.37 3.11
C GLN A 253 8.17 4.06 2.45
N PRO A 254 9.48 3.75 2.47
CA PRO A 254 10.00 2.49 1.94
C PRO A 254 9.39 1.29 2.67
N ILE A 255 9.10 0.23 1.92
CA ILE A 255 8.44 -0.99 2.40
C ILE A 255 9.50 -2.06 2.65
N PHE A 256 9.34 -2.86 3.70
CA PHE A 256 10.18 -4.03 3.96
C PHE A 256 9.39 -5.16 4.63
N ALA A 257 9.92 -6.37 4.58
CA ALA A 257 9.45 -7.49 5.40
C ALA A 257 10.60 -8.16 6.18
N ASN A 258 11.71 -8.49 5.50
CA ASN A 258 12.90 -9.12 6.11
C ASN A 258 13.87 -8.15 6.81
N GLY A 259 13.77 -6.84 6.54
CA GLY A 259 14.61 -5.80 7.11
C GLY A 259 15.95 -5.56 6.41
N SER A 260 16.29 -6.31 5.36
CA SER A 260 17.51 -6.13 4.57
C SER A 260 17.25 -5.50 3.20
N THR A 261 16.15 -5.93 2.56
CA THR A 261 15.77 -5.51 1.22
C THR A 261 14.47 -4.73 1.31
N CYS A 262 14.47 -3.55 0.71
CA CYS A 262 13.39 -2.61 0.73
C CYS A 262 12.88 -2.36 -0.68
N ASP A 263 11.57 -2.16 -0.78
CA ASP A 263 10.90 -1.64 -1.95
C ASP A 263 10.61 -0.15 -1.76
N GLN A 264 10.80 0.63 -2.82
CA GLN A 264 10.35 2.01 -2.88
C GLN A 264 9.33 2.16 -4.00
N GLN A 265 8.07 1.96 -3.64
CA GLN A 265 6.93 2.30 -4.46
C GLN A 265 6.47 3.75 -4.18
N ILE A 266 6.84 4.68 -5.07
CA ILE A 266 6.40 6.08 -5.02
C ILE A 266 5.03 6.20 -5.66
N ARG A 267 4.01 6.53 -4.87
CA ARG A 267 2.61 6.72 -5.24
C ARG A 267 2.34 8.20 -5.51
N LEU A 268 1.77 8.50 -6.67
CA LEU A 268 1.47 9.86 -7.11
C LEU A 268 0.00 10.22 -6.87
N PHE A 269 -0.23 11.34 -6.17
CA PHE A 269 -1.58 11.81 -5.82
C PHE A 269 -2.05 13.06 -6.61
N ASN A 270 -1.23 13.63 -7.51
CA ASN A 270 -1.56 14.83 -8.30
C ASN A 270 -1.61 14.60 -9.83
N THR A 271 -2.08 13.44 -10.26
CA THR A 271 -2.13 13.05 -11.67
C THR A 271 -3.52 13.18 -12.27
N SER A 272 -3.66 12.97 -13.58
CA SER A 272 -4.96 12.96 -14.28
C SER A 272 -5.92 11.89 -13.77
N VAL A 273 -5.42 10.83 -13.10
CA VAL A 273 -6.24 9.74 -12.55
C VAL A 273 -6.46 9.86 -11.03
N THR A 274 -6.00 10.97 -10.42
CA THR A 274 -6.23 11.32 -9.01
C THR A 274 -6.76 12.74 -8.83
N THR A 275 -7.22 13.39 -9.90
CA THR A 275 -7.73 14.77 -9.88
C THR A 275 -9.03 14.90 -10.66
N GLY A 276 -9.78 15.97 -10.42
CA GLY A 276 -11.04 16.24 -11.10
C GLY A 276 -12.06 15.11 -10.88
N ALA A 277 -12.53 14.48 -11.96
CA ALA A 277 -13.51 13.39 -11.90
C ALA A 277 -12.99 12.12 -11.18
N PHE A 278 -11.67 12.00 -11.01
CA PHE A 278 -11.00 10.87 -10.36
C PHE A 278 -10.37 11.26 -9.03
N GLU A 279 -10.82 12.35 -8.41
CA GLU A 279 -10.33 12.75 -7.09
C GLU A 279 -10.48 11.62 -6.05
N PRO A 280 -9.51 11.43 -5.14
CA PRO A 280 -9.61 10.47 -4.06
C PRO A 280 -10.89 10.65 -3.25
N VAL A 281 -11.64 9.56 -3.11
CA VAL A 281 -12.93 9.57 -2.42
C VAL A 281 -12.72 9.19 -0.97
N PRO A 282 -13.02 10.07 0.01
CA PRO A 282 -12.92 9.71 1.41
C PRO A 282 -13.97 8.66 1.76
N VAL A 283 -13.55 7.61 2.44
CA VAL A 283 -14.40 6.48 2.83
C VAL A 283 -14.27 6.13 4.31
N ARG A 284 -15.33 5.51 4.82
CA ARG A 284 -15.42 4.98 6.18
C ARG A 284 -16.18 3.67 6.17
N GLY A 285 -15.80 2.73 7.03
CA GLY A 285 -16.45 1.42 6.99
C GLY A 285 -15.94 0.41 8.00
N THR A 286 -15.96 -0.85 7.58
CA THR A 286 -15.53 -1.98 8.41
C THR A 286 -14.50 -2.81 7.67
N LEU A 287 -13.57 -3.37 8.43
CA LEU A 287 -12.57 -4.31 7.96
C LEU A 287 -12.60 -5.56 8.84
N LYS A 288 -12.55 -6.73 8.22
CA LYS A 288 -12.38 -8.02 8.90
C LYS A 288 -11.25 -8.78 8.25
N SER A 289 -10.38 -9.39 9.04
CA SER A 289 -9.29 -10.20 8.51
C SER A 289 -8.72 -11.12 9.59
N ASN A 290 -8.13 -12.23 9.18
CA ASN A 290 -7.28 -13.08 10.01
C ASN A 290 -5.87 -13.23 9.43
N LEU A 291 -5.47 -12.27 8.58
CA LEU A 291 -4.08 -12.14 8.16
C LEU A 291 -3.25 -11.76 9.38
N GLY A 292 -2.06 -12.34 9.43
CA GLY A 292 -1.06 -11.91 10.37
C GLY A 292 -0.64 -10.46 10.12
N PRO A 293 0.02 -9.87 11.11
CA PRO A 293 0.49 -10.49 12.35
C PRO A 293 -0.57 -10.49 13.47
N PHE A 294 -1.82 -10.14 13.18
CA PHE A 294 -2.92 -10.31 14.13
C PHE A 294 -3.22 -11.81 14.28
N GLN A 295 -2.80 -12.41 15.40
CA GLN A 295 -2.87 -13.86 15.65
C GLN A 295 -4.30 -14.44 15.73
N THR A 296 -5.32 -13.61 15.62
CA THR A 296 -6.73 -13.96 15.72
C THR A 296 -7.53 -13.14 14.72
N ASP A 297 -8.72 -13.61 14.35
CA ASP A 297 -9.73 -12.83 13.62
C ASP A 297 -9.88 -11.43 14.21
N ALA A 298 -9.43 -10.45 13.44
CA ALA A 298 -9.49 -9.04 13.74
C ALA A 298 -10.68 -8.42 13.02
N SER A 299 -11.45 -7.62 13.74
CA SER A 299 -12.57 -6.87 13.20
C SER A 299 -12.45 -5.43 13.67
N PHE A 300 -12.33 -4.52 12.71
CA PHE A 300 -12.21 -3.10 12.94
C PHE A 300 -13.43 -2.40 12.35
N SER A 301 -14.23 -1.80 13.23
CA SER A 301 -15.30 -0.90 12.82
C SER A 301 -14.78 0.53 12.74
N ASP A 302 -15.44 1.34 11.92
CA ASP A 302 -15.24 2.78 11.89
C ASP A 302 -13.87 3.22 11.35
N VAL A 303 -13.22 2.35 10.58
CA VAL A 303 -11.96 2.63 9.89
C VAL A 303 -12.20 3.68 8.81
N ALA A 304 -11.23 4.55 8.58
CA ALA A 304 -11.35 5.68 7.67
C ALA A 304 -10.12 5.83 6.77
N GLY A 305 -10.35 6.33 5.57
CA GLY A 305 -9.29 6.62 4.61
C GLY A 305 -9.84 7.02 3.24
N PHE A 306 -9.25 6.51 2.16
CA PHE A 306 -9.54 6.93 0.79
C PHE A 306 -9.63 5.75 -0.18
N GLN A 307 -10.52 5.87 -1.16
CA GLN A 307 -10.47 5.13 -2.41
C GLN A 307 -9.83 6.01 -3.48
N ALA A 308 -8.76 5.53 -4.12
CA ALA A 308 -7.98 6.29 -5.09
C ALA A 308 -7.28 5.39 -6.10
N ALA A 309 -7.14 5.87 -7.34
CA ALA A 309 -6.34 5.25 -8.38
C ALA A 309 -5.03 6.01 -8.55
N THR A 310 -3.96 5.54 -7.94
CA THR A 310 -2.69 6.27 -7.88
C THR A 310 -1.64 5.62 -8.78
N PRO A 311 -1.08 6.34 -9.76
CA PRO A 311 0.06 5.83 -10.50
C PRO A 311 1.25 5.64 -9.57
N PHE A 312 2.11 4.69 -9.91
CA PHE A 312 3.30 4.43 -9.11
C PHE A 312 4.57 4.29 -9.94
N ILE A 313 5.68 4.65 -9.32
CA ILE A 313 7.04 4.35 -9.78
C ILE A 313 7.64 3.42 -8.74
N GLU A 314 8.15 2.28 -9.16
CA GLU A 314 8.67 1.26 -8.25
C GLU A 314 10.16 1.03 -8.48
N ASN A 315 10.94 1.22 -7.41
CA ASN A 315 12.36 0.91 -7.36
C ASN A 315 12.56 -0.32 -6.47
N ASN A 316 12.68 -1.46 -7.14
CA ASN A 316 12.70 -2.77 -6.52
C ASN A 316 14.09 -3.19 -6.01
N TYR A 317 14.13 -4.09 -5.03
CA TYR A 317 15.32 -4.79 -4.52
C TYR A 317 16.45 -3.87 -4.00
N LEU A 318 16.09 -2.75 -3.38
CA LEU A 318 17.06 -1.80 -2.86
C LEU A 318 17.54 -2.22 -1.46
N PRO A 319 18.84 -2.12 -1.15
CA PRO A 319 19.31 -2.24 0.23
C PRO A 319 18.60 -1.23 1.14
N CYS A 320 18.02 -1.67 2.25
CA CYS A 320 17.27 -0.78 3.15
C CYS A 320 18.13 0.39 3.68
N GLU A 321 19.43 0.17 3.84
CA GLU A 321 20.40 1.19 4.26
C GLU A 321 20.43 2.42 3.34
N MET A 322 20.10 2.27 2.04
CA MET A 322 20.02 3.40 1.10
C MET A 322 18.98 4.44 1.49
N PHE A 323 18.01 4.08 2.33
CA PHE A 323 16.96 4.97 2.79
C PHE A 323 17.29 5.68 4.11
N ARG A 324 18.53 5.62 4.58
CA ARG A 324 18.96 6.42 5.73
C ARG A 324 18.77 7.91 5.45
N GLY A 325 17.97 8.57 6.28
CA GLY A 325 17.59 9.96 6.15
C GLY A 325 16.60 10.24 5.00
N TYR A 326 15.99 9.20 4.42
CA TYR A 326 15.00 9.36 3.36
C TYR A 326 13.78 10.11 3.88
N ASN A 327 13.36 11.11 3.11
CA ASN A 327 12.11 11.81 3.31
C ASN A 327 11.14 11.41 2.18
N PRO A 328 9.92 10.93 2.50
CA PRO A 328 8.93 10.58 1.50
C PRO A 328 8.70 11.70 0.48
N VAL A 329 8.69 11.34 -0.80
CA VAL A 329 8.32 12.26 -1.88
C VAL A 329 6.89 12.73 -1.67
N LYS A 330 6.66 14.04 -1.69
CA LYS A 330 5.32 14.63 -1.60
C LYS A 330 4.73 14.77 -2.99
N THR A 331 3.51 14.28 -3.16
CA THR A 331 2.86 14.16 -4.46
C THR A 331 1.41 14.64 -4.47
N THR A 332 0.89 15.13 -3.33
CA THR A 332 -0.37 15.89 -3.26
C THR A 332 -0.20 17.37 -3.57
#